data_AF-E1CIG2-F1
#
_entry.id   AF-E1CIG2-F1
#
_cell.length_a   1.000
_cell.length_b   1.000
_cell.length_c   1.000
_cell.angle_alpha   90.00
_cell.angle_beta   90.00
_cell.angle_gamma   90.00
#
_symmetry.space_group_name_H-M   'P 1'
#
loop_
_entity.id
_entity.type
_entity.pdbx_description
1 polymer ?
#
loop_
_entity_poly.entity_id
_entity_poly.type
_entity_poly.pdbx_seq_one_letter_code
_entity_poly.pdbx_strand_id
1 'polypeptide(L)'
;WHWVYWDLDLFRDPRTGDPALDLPKIFGIHLFLSGLLCFGFGAFHVTGLFGPGIWVSDPYGITGSVQPVAPAWGADGFDPYNPGGVASHHMAAGIIGVLAGLFHLTVRPPQRLYKLLRMGNVETVLSSSIAAVFWAAFVVAGTMWYGSAATPIELFGPTRYQWDQGFFQQEIETRIENSVSKGATLSEAWADVPEKLAFYDYIGNNPAKGGLFRAGPMVNGDGIAAGWLGHASFYDSNGEELFVRRMPTFFETFPVILVDKDGIVRADIPFRRAESKYSIEQVGVTVKFYGGELDGVSFTDPATVKKYARRAQLGEIFEFDRSTLQSDGVFRSSPRGWFTSD
;
A
#
# COMPACT_ATOMS: atom_id res chain seq x y z
N TRP A 1 14.72 38.30 -7.27
CA TRP A 1 14.01 39.55 -7.59
C TRP A 1 13.34 40.15 -6.34
N HIS A 2 12.32 39.51 -5.73
CA HIS A 2 11.60 40.04 -4.56
C HIS A 2 12.48 40.38 -3.33
N TRP A 3 13.57 39.65 -3.10
CA TRP A 3 14.53 39.99 -2.03
C TRP A 3 15.20 41.35 -2.24
N VAL A 4 15.55 41.68 -3.49
CA VAL A 4 16.25 42.91 -3.85
C VAL A 4 15.27 44.09 -3.86
N TYR A 5 14.08 43.90 -4.43
CA TYR A 5 13.03 44.90 -4.52
C TYR A 5 11.96 44.67 -3.44
N TRP A 6 12.38 44.70 -2.18
CA TRP A 6 11.50 44.41 -1.04
C TRP A 6 10.63 45.59 -0.62
N ASP A 7 11.08 46.83 -0.82
CA ASP A 7 10.38 48.05 -0.42
C ASP A 7 9.44 48.55 -1.51
N LEU A 8 8.33 47.86 -1.69
CA LEU A 8 7.28 48.21 -2.65
C LEU A 8 6.10 48.88 -1.93
N ASP A 9 5.50 49.89 -2.56
CA ASP A 9 4.30 50.59 -2.04
C ASP A 9 3.14 49.63 -1.74
N LEU A 10 3.07 48.50 -2.45
CA LEU A 10 2.10 47.43 -2.22
C LEU A 10 2.10 46.90 -0.77
N PHE A 11 3.25 46.92 -0.09
CA PHE A 11 3.40 46.37 1.27
C PHE A 11 3.17 47.40 2.38
N ARG A 12 2.83 48.66 2.04
CA ARG A 12 2.67 49.75 3.01
C ARG A 12 1.18 50.06 3.27
N ASP A 13 0.80 50.33 4.51
CA ASP A 13 -0.53 50.89 4.83
C ASP A 13 -0.60 52.32 4.26
N PRO A 14 -1.55 52.64 3.36
CA PRO A 14 -1.66 53.97 2.79
C PRO A 14 -1.88 55.10 3.81
N ARG A 15 -2.30 54.78 5.04
CA ARG A 15 -2.58 55.76 6.10
C ARG A 15 -1.38 56.04 6.99
N THR A 16 -0.52 55.04 7.23
CA THR A 16 0.60 55.17 8.18
C THR A 16 1.96 55.10 7.50
N GLY A 17 2.06 54.51 6.30
CA GLY A 17 3.33 54.24 5.63
C GLY A 17 4.12 53.05 6.21
N ASP A 18 3.58 52.38 7.23
CA ASP A 18 4.21 51.21 7.83
C ASP A 18 3.93 49.95 7.01
N PRO A 19 4.80 48.92 7.08
CA PRO A 19 4.51 47.63 6.48
C PRO A 19 3.25 47.00 7.07
N ALA A 20 2.29 46.62 6.23
CA ALA A 20 1.03 46.04 6.67
C ALA A 20 0.49 45.01 5.67
N LEU A 21 -0.07 43.93 6.20
CA LEU A 21 -0.77 42.90 5.41
C LEU A 21 -2.20 42.74 5.91
N ASP A 22 -3.17 42.89 5.02
CA ASP A 22 -4.58 42.62 5.31
C ASP A 22 -4.85 41.10 5.25
N LEU A 23 -4.32 40.37 6.24
CA LEU A 23 -4.33 38.90 6.30
C LEU A 23 -5.72 38.28 6.06
N PRO A 24 -6.84 38.79 6.63
CA PRO A 24 -8.16 38.25 6.34
C PRO A 24 -8.55 38.31 4.86
N LYS A 25 -8.19 39.39 4.17
CA LYS A 25 -8.47 39.55 2.73
C LYS A 25 -7.55 38.65 1.90
N ILE A 26 -6.26 38.58 2.24
CA ILE A 26 -5.30 37.68 1.60
C ILE A 26 -5.77 36.23 1.71
N PHE A 27 -6.29 35.81 2.86
CA PHE A 27 -6.90 34.50 3.05
C PHE A 27 -8.06 34.26 2.08
N GLY A 28 -8.98 35.24 1.94
CA GLY A 28 -10.08 35.15 0.98
C GLY A 28 -9.61 34.99 -0.48
N ILE A 29 -8.56 35.73 -0.88
CA ILE A 29 -7.94 35.61 -2.22
C ILE A 29 -7.40 34.19 -2.43
N HIS A 30 -6.56 33.70 -1.52
CA HIS A 30 -5.95 32.38 -1.64
C HIS A 30 -6.98 31.25 -1.59
N LEU A 31 -7.98 31.34 -0.69
CA LEU A 31 -9.03 30.34 -0.58
C LEU A 31 -9.89 30.27 -1.86
N PHE A 32 -10.23 31.43 -2.44
CA PHE A 32 -10.96 31.48 -3.71
C PHE A 32 -10.17 30.81 -4.84
N LEU A 33 -8.88 31.12 -4.98
CA LEU A 33 -8.01 30.51 -5.99
C LEU A 33 -7.84 29.00 -5.77
N SER A 34 -7.64 28.56 -4.51
CA SER A 34 -7.58 27.14 -4.15
C SER A 34 -8.90 26.42 -4.46
N GLY A 35 -10.05 27.06 -4.23
CA GLY A 35 -11.36 26.52 -4.59
C GLY A 35 -11.53 26.32 -6.09
N LEU A 36 -11.13 27.31 -6.91
CA LEU A 36 -11.15 27.20 -8.36
C LEU A 36 -10.26 26.06 -8.87
N LEU A 37 -9.03 25.96 -8.33
CA LEU A 37 -8.10 24.90 -8.72
C LEU A 37 -8.62 23.52 -8.30
N CYS A 38 -9.14 23.39 -7.07
CA CYS A 38 -9.70 22.14 -6.55
C CYS A 38 -10.90 21.68 -7.39
N PHE A 39 -11.83 22.59 -7.69
CA PHE A 39 -12.96 22.29 -8.57
C PHE A 39 -12.49 21.87 -9.96
N GLY A 40 -11.57 22.64 -10.57
CA GLY A 40 -11.05 22.34 -11.90
C GLY A 40 -10.34 20.99 -11.96
N PHE A 41 -9.56 20.65 -10.93
CA PHE A 41 -8.90 19.35 -10.83
C PHE A 41 -9.93 18.22 -10.82
N GLY A 42 -10.96 18.29 -9.96
CA GLY A 42 -12.02 17.28 -9.93
C GLY A 42 -12.83 17.22 -11.22
N ALA A 43 -13.32 18.36 -11.70
CA ALA A 43 -14.26 18.44 -12.81
C ALA A 43 -13.63 18.15 -14.19
N PHE A 44 -12.33 18.40 -14.36
CA PHE A 44 -11.65 18.26 -15.65
C PHE A 44 -10.57 17.18 -15.65
N HIS A 45 -9.65 17.21 -14.68
CA HIS A 45 -8.51 16.29 -14.67
C HIS A 45 -8.94 14.88 -14.27
N VAL A 46 -9.62 14.72 -13.12
CA VAL A 46 -10.00 13.42 -12.57
C VAL A 46 -11.10 12.73 -13.39
N THR A 47 -12.09 13.49 -13.86
CA THR A 47 -13.16 12.97 -14.73
C THR A 47 -12.69 12.61 -16.12
N GLY A 48 -11.49 13.06 -16.52
CA GLY A 48 -10.98 12.96 -17.88
C GLY A 48 -11.77 13.80 -18.90
N LEU A 49 -12.66 14.70 -18.46
CA LEU A 49 -13.35 15.62 -19.36
C LEU A 49 -12.37 16.54 -20.09
N PHE A 50 -11.33 16.99 -19.39
CA PHE A 50 -10.21 17.73 -19.97
C PHE A 50 -8.94 17.43 -19.16
N GLY A 51 -8.50 16.19 -19.24
CA GLY A 51 -7.32 15.65 -18.56
C GLY A 51 -7.22 14.13 -18.72
N PRO A 52 -6.19 13.50 -18.15
CA PRO A 52 -5.94 12.07 -18.36
C PRO A 52 -6.81 11.15 -17.48
N GLY A 53 -7.44 11.66 -16.42
CA GLY A 53 -8.02 10.83 -15.36
C GLY A 53 -7.01 10.51 -14.26
N ILE A 54 -7.29 9.46 -13.48
CA ILE A 54 -6.43 9.02 -12.36
C ILE A 54 -6.17 7.50 -12.43
N TRP A 55 -5.17 7.01 -11.70
CA TRP A 55 -4.92 5.56 -11.60
C TRP A 55 -6.08 4.86 -10.90
N VAL A 56 -6.59 3.80 -11.50
CA VAL A 56 -7.56 2.88 -10.93
C VAL A 56 -7.14 1.45 -11.23
N SER A 57 -7.53 0.50 -10.40
CA SER A 57 -7.21 -0.91 -10.57
C SER A 57 -8.36 -1.79 -10.10
N ASP A 58 -8.34 -3.06 -10.50
CA ASP A 58 -9.12 -4.11 -9.87
C ASP A 58 -8.70 -4.31 -8.39
N PRO A 59 -9.53 -4.99 -7.57
CA PRO A 59 -9.28 -5.19 -6.14
C PRO A 59 -7.96 -5.87 -5.77
N TYR A 60 -7.33 -6.57 -6.72
CA TYR A 60 -6.09 -7.34 -6.50
C TYR A 60 -4.87 -6.71 -7.18
N GLY A 61 -4.99 -5.51 -7.77
CA GLY A 61 -3.85 -4.77 -8.32
C GLY A 61 -3.25 -5.40 -9.56
N ILE A 62 -4.03 -6.09 -10.39
CA ILE A 62 -3.50 -6.84 -11.54
C ILE A 62 -3.53 -6.00 -12.83
N THR A 63 -4.57 -5.18 -12.99
CA THR A 63 -4.96 -4.53 -14.25
C THR A 63 -5.03 -3.01 -14.14
N GLY A 64 -4.19 -2.42 -13.30
CA GLY A 64 -4.19 -0.97 -13.08
C GLY A 64 -3.84 -0.16 -14.31
N SER A 65 -4.52 0.98 -14.44
CA SER A 65 -4.26 1.96 -15.50
C SER A 65 -4.83 3.32 -15.13
N VAL A 66 -4.40 4.36 -15.85
CA VAL A 66 -5.00 5.69 -15.74
C VAL A 66 -6.32 5.71 -16.51
N GLN A 67 -7.41 6.08 -15.85
CA GLN A 67 -8.76 6.11 -16.42
C GLN A 67 -9.54 7.37 -16.00
N PRO A 68 -10.48 7.84 -16.83
CA PRO A 68 -11.46 8.84 -16.42
C PRO A 68 -12.37 8.28 -15.31
N VAL A 69 -12.63 9.08 -14.27
CA VAL A 69 -13.45 8.65 -13.12
C VAL A 69 -14.66 9.57 -12.93
N ALA A 70 -15.85 9.01 -13.08
CA ALA A 70 -17.09 9.73 -12.81
C ALA A 70 -17.28 9.97 -11.29
N PRO A 71 -17.86 11.12 -10.88
CA PRO A 71 -18.10 11.41 -9.47
C PRO A 71 -19.20 10.52 -8.88
N ALA A 72 -18.94 9.98 -7.68
CA ALA A 72 -19.92 9.27 -6.87
C ALA A 72 -20.54 10.23 -5.84
N TRP A 73 -21.84 10.52 -5.98
CA TRP A 73 -22.57 11.46 -5.14
C TRP A 73 -23.34 10.80 -3.98
N GLY A 74 -23.42 9.47 -3.97
CA GLY A 74 -24.07 8.69 -2.92
C GLY A 74 -23.18 8.55 -1.68
N ALA A 75 -23.67 7.76 -0.72
CA ALA A 75 -22.90 7.45 0.49
C ALA A 75 -21.61 6.66 0.19
N ASP A 76 -21.58 5.93 -0.92
CA ASP A 76 -20.43 5.23 -1.46
C ASP A 76 -19.27 6.16 -1.86
N GLY A 77 -19.54 7.45 -2.10
CA GLY A 77 -18.49 8.45 -2.31
C GLY A 77 -17.64 8.74 -1.07
N PHE A 78 -18.07 8.29 0.12
CA PHE A 78 -17.28 8.37 1.35
C PHE A 78 -16.49 7.09 1.66
N ASP A 79 -16.66 6.04 0.85
CA ASP A 79 -15.80 4.85 0.93
C ASP A 79 -14.37 5.24 0.47
N PRO A 80 -13.34 5.10 1.32
CA PRO A 80 -11.97 5.46 0.96
C PRO A 80 -11.42 4.65 -0.23
N TYR A 81 -12.03 3.52 -0.59
CA TYR A 81 -11.63 2.69 -1.73
C TYR A 81 -12.41 3.02 -3.02
N ASN A 82 -13.40 3.91 -2.98
CA ASN A 82 -14.15 4.32 -4.15
C ASN A 82 -13.49 5.54 -4.85
N PRO A 83 -12.90 5.37 -6.05
CA PRO A 83 -12.26 6.48 -6.76
C PRO A 83 -13.26 7.58 -7.16
N GLY A 84 -14.55 7.25 -7.35
CA GLY A 84 -15.59 8.23 -7.63
C GLY A 84 -15.79 9.24 -6.49
N GLY A 85 -15.49 8.85 -5.26
CA GLY A 85 -15.44 9.73 -4.09
C GLY A 85 -14.37 10.82 -4.20
N VAL A 86 -13.24 10.53 -4.85
CA VAL A 86 -12.16 11.52 -5.08
C VAL A 86 -12.64 12.62 -6.02
N ALA A 87 -13.33 12.26 -7.10
CA ALA A 87 -13.87 13.22 -8.06
C ALA A 87 -14.96 14.10 -7.41
N SER A 88 -15.94 13.50 -6.73
CA SER A 88 -17.01 14.24 -6.07
C SER A 88 -16.50 15.12 -4.92
N HIS A 89 -15.52 14.64 -4.15
CA HIS A 89 -14.83 15.43 -3.12
C HIS A 89 -14.26 16.73 -3.69
N HIS A 90 -13.43 16.65 -4.74
CA HIS A 90 -12.77 17.83 -5.32
C HIS A 90 -13.78 18.82 -5.92
N MET A 91 -14.82 18.32 -6.59
CA MET A 91 -15.87 19.17 -7.14
C MET A 91 -16.65 19.89 -6.04
N ALA A 92 -17.13 19.17 -5.02
CA ALA A 92 -17.91 19.75 -3.93
C ALA A 92 -17.07 20.70 -3.06
N ALA A 93 -15.89 20.26 -2.63
CA ALA A 93 -14.98 21.07 -1.81
C ALA A 93 -14.49 22.31 -2.56
N GLY A 94 -14.25 22.19 -3.87
CA GLY A 94 -13.88 23.31 -4.73
C GLY A 94 -14.97 24.38 -4.79
N ILE A 95 -16.24 23.98 -5.03
CA ILE A 95 -17.38 24.92 -5.01
C ILE A 95 -17.50 25.61 -3.65
N ILE A 96 -17.42 24.85 -2.56
CA ILE A 96 -17.46 25.41 -1.19
C ILE A 96 -16.31 26.40 -0.97
N GLY A 97 -15.10 26.06 -1.43
CA GLY A 97 -13.91 26.93 -1.34
C GLY A 97 -14.08 28.25 -2.10
N VAL A 98 -14.70 28.22 -3.28
CA VAL A 98 -15.03 29.43 -4.04
C VAL A 98 -16.00 30.32 -3.27
N LEU A 99 -17.11 29.74 -2.78
CA LEU A 99 -18.13 30.49 -2.02
C LEU A 99 -17.57 31.07 -0.72
N ALA A 100 -16.79 30.27 0.02
CA ALA A 100 -16.13 30.70 1.25
C ALA A 100 -15.06 31.78 0.98
N GLY A 101 -14.29 31.66 -0.11
CA GLY A 101 -13.34 32.67 -0.54
C GLY A 101 -14.02 34.01 -0.81
N LEU A 102 -15.13 34.01 -1.57
CA LEU A 102 -15.95 35.21 -1.81
C LEU A 102 -16.49 35.81 -0.50
N PHE A 103 -16.99 34.98 0.41
CA PHE A 103 -17.41 35.43 1.74
C PHE A 103 -16.27 36.14 2.47
N HIS A 104 -15.08 35.55 2.52
CA HIS A 104 -13.90 36.13 3.19
C HIS A 104 -13.36 37.39 2.50
N LEU A 105 -13.62 37.58 1.20
CA LEU A 105 -13.31 38.83 0.48
C LEU A 105 -14.30 39.96 0.78
N THR A 106 -15.57 39.60 1.02
CA THR A 106 -16.68 40.55 1.14
C THR A 106 -17.05 40.91 2.58
N VAL A 107 -16.64 40.08 3.56
CA VAL A 107 -17.02 40.25 4.96
C VAL A 107 -15.77 40.44 5.83
N ARG A 108 -15.73 41.53 6.61
CA ARG A 108 -14.65 41.77 7.58
C ARG A 108 -14.84 40.89 8.83
N PRO A 109 -13.75 40.45 9.47
CA PRO A 109 -13.85 39.68 10.70
C PRO A 109 -14.58 40.46 11.81
N PRO A 110 -15.42 39.79 12.62
CA PRO A 110 -15.98 40.38 13.83
C PRO A 110 -14.87 40.88 14.77
N GLN A 111 -15.07 42.05 15.37
CA GLN A 111 -14.06 42.68 16.23
C GLN A 111 -13.59 41.77 17.38
N ARG A 112 -14.51 41.00 17.97
CA ARG A 112 -14.19 40.04 19.04
C ARG A 112 -13.20 38.98 18.56
N LEU A 113 -13.45 38.39 17.40
CA LEU A 113 -12.58 37.35 16.81
C LEU A 113 -11.23 37.94 16.37
N TYR A 114 -11.25 39.12 15.76
CA TYR A 114 -10.02 39.81 15.33
C TYR A 114 -9.05 40.03 16.50
N LYS A 115 -9.58 40.47 17.65
CA LYS A 115 -8.79 40.68 18.87
C LYS A 115 -8.37 39.37 19.53
N LEU A 116 -9.31 38.42 19.67
CA LEU A 116 -9.07 37.15 20.34
C LEU A 116 -7.98 36.34 19.63
N LEU A 117 -8.07 36.22 18.31
CA LEU A 117 -7.14 35.45 17.48
C LEU A 117 -5.94 36.26 17.00
N ARG A 118 -5.82 37.53 17.42
CA ARG A 118 -4.70 38.42 17.06
C ARG A 118 -4.47 38.48 15.55
N MET A 119 -5.53 38.68 14.76
CA MET A 119 -5.50 38.58 13.29
C MET A 119 -4.61 39.63 12.56
N GLY A 120 -4.04 40.59 13.30
CA GLY A 120 -3.00 41.49 12.78
C GLY A 120 -1.57 40.96 12.91
N ASN A 121 -1.35 39.85 13.64
CA ASN A 121 -0.05 39.19 13.76
C ASN A 121 -0.01 38.00 12.79
N VAL A 122 0.97 37.97 11.88
CA VAL A 122 1.16 36.88 10.91
C VAL A 122 1.44 35.53 11.58
N GLU A 123 2.01 35.51 12.78
CA GLU A 123 2.30 34.27 13.52
C GLU A 123 1.04 33.49 13.90
N THR A 124 -0.12 34.14 14.01
CA THR A 124 -1.40 33.43 14.23
C THR A 124 -1.79 32.58 13.01
N VAL A 125 -1.49 33.08 11.80
CA VAL A 125 -1.68 32.36 10.54
C VAL A 125 -0.68 31.22 10.45
N LEU A 126 0.57 31.45 10.83
CA LEU A 126 1.59 30.39 10.90
C LEU A 126 1.13 29.25 11.83
N SER A 127 0.72 29.59 13.06
CA SER A 127 0.28 28.62 14.07
C SER A 127 -0.90 27.77 13.59
N SER A 128 -1.95 28.41 13.07
CA SER A 128 -3.13 27.69 12.56
C SER A 128 -2.84 26.89 11.29
N SER A 129 -1.94 27.37 10.42
CA SER A 129 -1.52 26.65 9.21
C SER A 129 -0.71 25.39 9.55
N ILE A 130 0.19 25.45 10.54
CA ILE A 130 0.91 24.27 11.03
C ILE A 130 -0.07 23.20 11.53
N ALA A 131 -1.09 23.60 12.29
CA ALA A 131 -2.11 22.67 12.76
C ALA A 131 -2.87 21.99 11.60
N ALA A 132 -3.25 22.74 10.57
CA ALA A 132 -3.92 22.20 9.38
C ALA A 132 -3.02 21.25 8.57
N VAL A 133 -1.74 21.62 8.38
CA VAL A 133 -0.76 20.80 7.67
C VAL A 133 -0.48 19.49 8.41
N PHE A 134 -0.31 19.54 9.73
CA PHE A 134 -0.09 18.35 10.54
C PHE A 134 -1.29 17.40 10.55
N TRP A 135 -2.50 17.94 10.58
CA TRP A 135 -3.71 17.14 10.41
C TRP A 135 -3.74 16.44 9.05
N ALA A 136 -3.44 17.17 7.96
CA ALA A 136 -3.36 16.58 6.64
C ALA A 136 -2.28 15.49 6.54
N ALA A 137 -1.11 15.70 7.17
CA ALA A 137 -0.02 14.73 7.24
C ALA A 137 -0.49 13.41 7.88
N PHE A 138 -1.23 13.47 9.00
CA PHE A 138 -1.79 12.26 9.61
C PHE A 138 -2.81 11.52 8.72
N VAL A 139 -3.66 12.27 8.01
CA VAL A 139 -4.63 11.67 7.10
C VAL A 139 -3.92 10.94 5.95
N VAL A 140 -2.89 11.54 5.35
CA VAL A 140 -2.14 10.88 4.27
C VAL A 140 -1.29 9.72 4.78
N ALA A 141 -0.70 9.81 5.97
CA ALA A 141 0.01 8.69 6.60
C ALA A 141 -0.92 7.50 6.85
N GLY A 142 -2.13 7.76 7.37
CA GLY A 142 -3.16 6.75 7.59
C GLY A 142 -3.65 6.10 6.29
N THR A 143 -4.04 6.89 5.30
CA THR A 143 -4.51 6.37 4.00
C THR A 143 -3.41 5.66 3.21
N MET A 144 -2.14 6.03 3.40
CA MET A 144 -1.01 5.26 2.88
C MET A 144 -0.85 3.93 3.60
N TRP A 145 -1.01 3.88 4.92
CA TRP A 145 -0.81 2.64 5.66
C TRP A 145 -1.94 1.61 5.47
N TYR A 146 -3.19 2.08 5.53
CA TYR A 146 -4.38 1.23 5.42
C TYR A 146 -4.74 0.91 3.97
N GLY A 147 -4.37 1.79 3.03
CA GLY A 147 -4.82 1.74 1.64
C GLY A 147 -6.05 2.61 1.40
N SER A 148 -6.14 3.15 0.19
CA SER A 148 -7.29 3.89 -0.34
C SER A 148 -7.23 3.88 -1.87
N ALA A 149 -8.27 4.40 -2.53
CA ALA A 149 -8.26 4.61 -3.98
C ALA A 149 -7.08 5.50 -4.46
N ALA A 150 -6.55 6.35 -3.58
CA ALA A 150 -5.42 7.25 -3.89
C ALA A 150 -4.04 6.64 -3.56
N THR A 151 -3.99 5.45 -2.95
CA THR A 151 -2.73 4.76 -2.61
C THR A 151 -2.70 3.32 -3.17
N PRO A 152 -2.85 3.15 -4.50
CA PRO A 152 -2.99 1.84 -5.14
C PRO A 152 -1.73 0.97 -4.95
N ILE A 153 -1.94 -0.34 -4.80
CA ILE A 153 -0.87 -1.29 -4.46
C ILE A 153 0.16 -1.50 -5.57
N GLU A 154 -0.20 -1.20 -6.83
CA GLU A 154 0.74 -1.27 -7.95
C GLU A 154 1.77 -0.14 -7.94
N LEU A 155 1.43 0.99 -7.31
CA LEU A 155 2.32 2.14 -7.24
C LEU A 155 3.12 2.18 -5.93
N PHE A 156 2.53 1.70 -4.83
CA PHE A 156 3.14 1.81 -3.48
C PHE A 156 3.49 0.45 -2.84
N GLY A 157 3.11 -0.66 -3.48
CA GLY A 157 3.18 -2.01 -2.90
C GLY A 157 1.93 -2.35 -2.08
N PRO A 158 1.75 -3.63 -1.70
CA PRO A 158 0.62 -4.09 -0.91
C PRO A 158 0.66 -3.51 0.52
N THR A 159 -0.44 -3.68 1.25
CA THR A 159 -0.51 -3.32 2.68
C THR A 159 -0.19 -4.53 3.55
N ARG A 160 0.24 -4.29 4.79
CA ARG A 160 0.46 -5.39 5.75
C ARG A 160 -0.82 -6.18 6.06
N TYR A 161 -1.97 -5.52 5.96
CA TYR A 161 -3.27 -6.11 6.31
C TYR A 161 -3.67 -7.20 5.31
N GLN A 162 -3.28 -7.03 4.05
CA GLN A 162 -3.47 -8.05 3.02
C GLN A 162 -2.70 -9.34 3.34
N TRP A 163 -1.48 -9.23 3.89
CA TRP A 163 -0.75 -10.40 4.39
C TRP A 163 -1.38 -10.98 5.66
N ASP A 164 -1.68 -10.14 6.65
CA ASP A 164 -2.19 -10.58 7.95
C ASP A 164 -3.53 -11.32 7.83
N GLN A 165 -4.34 -11.00 6.81
CA GLN A 165 -5.66 -11.60 6.54
C GLN A 165 -5.62 -12.70 5.47
N GLY A 166 -4.47 -12.96 4.83
CA GLY A 166 -4.38 -13.91 3.72
C GLY A 166 -5.20 -13.48 2.48
N PHE A 167 -5.30 -12.17 2.22
CA PHE A 167 -6.16 -11.60 1.18
C PHE A 167 -5.87 -12.15 -0.22
N PHE A 168 -4.59 -12.16 -0.62
CA PHE A 168 -4.19 -12.69 -1.93
C PHE A 168 -4.25 -14.22 -1.98
N GLN A 169 -3.85 -14.88 -0.89
CA GLN A 169 -3.96 -16.33 -0.75
C GLN A 169 -5.41 -16.81 -0.99
N GLN A 170 -6.40 -16.18 -0.35
CA GLN A 170 -7.82 -16.56 -0.50
C GLN A 170 -8.33 -16.39 -1.92
N GLU A 171 -7.92 -15.33 -2.62
CA GLU A 171 -8.27 -15.13 -4.03
C GLU A 171 -7.64 -16.19 -4.94
N ILE A 172 -6.36 -16.51 -4.69
CA ILE A 172 -5.66 -17.59 -5.41
C ILE A 172 -6.42 -18.92 -5.19
N GLU A 173 -6.69 -19.30 -3.94
CA GLU A 173 -7.44 -20.51 -3.60
C GLU A 173 -8.82 -20.54 -4.29
N THR A 174 -9.55 -19.43 -4.27
CA THR A 174 -10.85 -19.29 -4.94
C THR A 174 -10.73 -19.53 -6.45
N ARG A 175 -9.69 -19.01 -7.12
CA ARG A 175 -9.46 -19.25 -8.55
C ARG A 175 -9.11 -20.70 -8.85
N ILE A 176 -8.31 -21.33 -8.00
CA ILE A 176 -7.95 -22.74 -8.13
C ILE A 176 -9.19 -23.62 -8.00
N GLU A 177 -10.00 -23.43 -6.94
CA GLU A 177 -11.24 -24.18 -6.73
C GLU A 177 -12.23 -24.02 -7.89
N ASN A 178 -12.37 -22.80 -8.41
CA ASN A 178 -13.22 -22.51 -9.57
C ASN A 178 -12.72 -23.16 -10.86
N SER A 179 -11.41 -23.34 -11.03
CA SER A 179 -10.83 -23.98 -12.20
C SER A 179 -10.93 -25.50 -12.12
N VAL A 180 -10.61 -26.07 -10.96
CA VAL A 180 -10.72 -27.51 -10.69
C VAL A 180 -12.18 -27.97 -10.78
N SER A 181 -13.14 -27.18 -10.28
CA SER A 181 -14.57 -27.52 -10.39
C SER A 181 -15.09 -27.53 -11.84
N LYS A 182 -14.40 -26.85 -12.76
CA LYS A 182 -14.65 -26.90 -14.21
C LYS A 182 -13.92 -28.05 -14.92
N GLY A 183 -13.22 -28.89 -14.18
CA GLY A 183 -12.52 -30.07 -14.69
C GLY A 183 -11.05 -29.86 -15.03
N ALA A 184 -10.46 -28.71 -14.71
CA ALA A 184 -9.03 -28.50 -14.86
C ALA A 184 -8.25 -29.38 -13.88
N THR A 185 -7.08 -29.87 -14.30
CA THR A 185 -6.10 -30.46 -13.40
C THR A 185 -5.51 -29.40 -12.46
N LEU A 186 -4.91 -29.83 -11.33
CA LEU A 186 -4.24 -28.88 -10.42
C LEU A 186 -3.11 -28.10 -11.11
N SER A 187 -2.33 -28.75 -11.97
CA SER A 187 -1.26 -28.08 -12.72
C SER A 187 -1.82 -27.01 -13.67
N GLU A 188 -2.90 -27.31 -14.42
CA GLU A 188 -3.57 -26.32 -15.27
C GLU A 188 -4.17 -25.16 -14.46
N ALA A 189 -4.81 -25.46 -13.33
CA ALA A 189 -5.40 -24.44 -12.46
C ALA A 189 -4.33 -23.49 -11.89
N TRP A 190 -3.21 -24.03 -11.41
CA TRP A 190 -2.10 -23.23 -10.89
C TRP A 190 -1.34 -22.49 -11.99
N ALA A 191 -1.25 -23.05 -13.20
CA ALA A 191 -0.65 -22.36 -14.34
C ALA A 191 -1.46 -21.14 -14.82
N ASP A 192 -2.77 -21.10 -14.56
CA ASP A 192 -3.64 -19.95 -14.90
C ASP A 192 -3.54 -18.80 -13.87
N VAL A 193 -2.92 -19.03 -12.70
CA VAL A 193 -2.70 -17.98 -11.70
C VAL A 193 -1.68 -16.95 -12.23
N PRO A 194 -2.02 -15.66 -12.32
CA PRO A 194 -1.07 -14.64 -12.75
C PRO A 194 0.12 -14.55 -11.78
N GLU A 195 1.35 -14.55 -12.31
CA GLU A 195 2.56 -14.41 -11.48
C GLU A 195 2.54 -13.14 -10.62
N LYS A 196 1.96 -12.05 -11.12
CA LYS A 196 1.77 -10.80 -10.37
C LYS A 196 0.91 -11.00 -9.11
N LEU A 197 -0.13 -11.82 -9.20
CA LEU A 197 -0.99 -12.15 -8.06
C LEU A 197 -0.25 -13.02 -7.04
N ALA A 198 0.44 -14.06 -7.52
CA ALA A 198 1.30 -14.90 -6.67
C ALA A 198 2.39 -14.07 -5.98
N PHE A 199 2.96 -13.07 -6.66
CA PHE A 199 3.99 -12.22 -6.08
C PHE A 199 3.46 -11.31 -4.98
N TYR A 200 2.20 -10.86 -5.06
CA TYR A 200 1.59 -10.15 -3.92
C TYR A 200 1.44 -11.05 -2.68
N ASP A 201 1.31 -12.36 -2.86
CA ASP A 201 1.21 -13.35 -1.78
C ASP A 201 2.58 -13.83 -1.24
N TYR A 202 3.55 -12.91 -1.21
CA TYR A 202 4.89 -13.11 -0.68
C TYR A 202 5.22 -12.07 0.40
N ILE A 203 5.66 -12.50 1.58
CA ILE A 203 5.89 -11.62 2.73
C ILE A 203 7.01 -10.60 2.51
N GLY A 204 7.93 -10.82 1.57
CA GLY A 204 8.95 -9.83 1.24
C GLY A 204 8.35 -8.54 0.68
N ASN A 205 7.14 -8.62 0.12
CA ASN A 205 6.38 -7.47 -0.35
C ASN A 205 5.58 -6.75 0.75
N ASN A 206 5.50 -7.33 1.97
CA ASN A 206 4.81 -6.71 3.10
C ASN A 206 5.63 -5.51 3.64
N PRO A 207 5.07 -4.28 3.65
CA PRO A 207 5.81 -3.08 4.06
C PRO A 207 6.25 -3.11 5.53
N ALA A 208 5.67 -3.98 6.35
CA ALA A 208 6.00 -4.13 7.77
C ALA A 208 7.17 -5.11 8.05
N LYS A 209 7.95 -5.49 7.04
CA LYS A 209 9.15 -6.35 7.18
C LYS A 209 10.50 -5.63 7.07
N GLY A 210 10.48 -4.30 6.89
CA GLY A 210 11.69 -3.50 6.79
C GLY A 210 12.42 -3.26 8.11
N GLY A 211 13.39 -2.35 8.09
CA GLY A 211 14.07 -1.85 9.29
C GLY A 211 14.59 -0.44 9.07
N LEU A 212 14.61 0.38 10.13
CA LEU A 212 14.88 1.82 10.06
C LEU A 212 16.20 2.18 9.34
N PHE A 213 17.23 1.36 9.50
CA PHE A 213 18.54 1.58 8.89
C PHE A 213 18.83 0.67 7.69
N ARG A 214 17.83 -0.11 7.24
CA ARG A 214 17.93 -0.94 6.04
C ARG A 214 17.53 -0.09 4.84
N ALA A 215 18.45 0.79 4.42
CA ALA A 215 18.22 1.74 3.35
C ALA A 215 18.19 1.09 1.95
N GLY A 216 17.61 1.80 1.00
CA GLY A 216 17.56 1.43 -0.41
C GLY A 216 16.30 0.64 -0.81
N PRO A 217 16.22 0.25 -2.09
CA PRO A 217 15.05 -0.45 -2.63
C PRO A 217 14.93 -1.87 -2.08
N MET A 218 13.72 -2.42 -2.14
CA MET A 218 13.40 -3.78 -1.67
C MET A 218 14.33 -4.84 -2.27
N VAL A 219 14.65 -4.72 -3.56
CA VAL A 219 15.53 -5.62 -4.31
C VAL A 219 16.98 -5.69 -3.80
N ASN A 220 17.43 -4.73 -2.98
CA ASN A 220 18.73 -4.84 -2.30
C ASN A 220 18.69 -5.87 -1.15
N GLY A 221 17.50 -6.32 -0.75
CA GLY A 221 17.28 -7.34 0.25
C GLY A 221 17.24 -8.74 -0.34
N ASP A 222 16.05 -9.17 -0.72
CA ASP A 222 15.77 -10.51 -1.24
C ASP A 222 16.31 -10.73 -2.67
N GLY A 223 16.38 -9.67 -3.48
CA GLY A 223 16.93 -9.69 -4.84
C GLY A 223 15.94 -9.20 -5.89
N ILE A 224 16.34 -9.25 -7.16
CA ILE A 224 15.42 -9.00 -8.27
C ILE A 224 14.64 -10.29 -8.54
N ALA A 225 13.32 -10.27 -8.38
CA ALA A 225 12.48 -11.42 -8.69
C ALA A 225 12.59 -11.78 -10.18
N ALA A 226 12.94 -13.03 -10.46
CA ALA A 226 13.22 -13.53 -11.82
C ALA A 226 12.06 -14.36 -12.39
N GLY A 227 11.40 -15.17 -11.55
CA GLY A 227 10.29 -16.02 -11.98
C GLY A 227 9.60 -16.71 -10.80
N TRP A 228 8.34 -17.08 -10.98
CA TRP A 228 7.60 -17.86 -9.99
C TRP A 228 7.94 -19.35 -10.14
N LEU A 229 8.34 -20.01 -9.04
CA LEU A 229 8.70 -21.42 -9.07
C LEU A 229 7.49 -22.36 -9.11
N GLY A 230 6.27 -21.83 -8.92
CA GLY A 230 5.06 -22.61 -8.76
C GLY A 230 4.67 -22.79 -7.29
N HIS A 231 3.43 -23.22 -7.10
CA HIS A 231 2.88 -23.49 -5.78
C HIS A 231 3.42 -24.80 -5.22
N ALA A 232 3.96 -24.77 -4.00
CA ALA A 232 4.55 -25.92 -3.32
C ALA A 232 3.52 -26.61 -2.40
N SER A 233 2.98 -27.74 -2.84
CA SER A 233 2.13 -28.61 -2.01
C SER A 233 2.96 -29.67 -1.31
N PHE A 234 2.80 -29.82 0.00
CA PHE A 234 3.53 -30.80 0.82
C PHE A 234 2.62 -31.99 1.14
N TYR A 235 3.17 -33.20 1.15
CA TYR A 235 2.42 -34.42 1.47
C TYR A 235 3.21 -35.28 2.45
N ASP A 236 2.52 -35.91 3.40
CA ASP A 236 3.12 -36.93 4.27
C ASP A 236 3.30 -38.28 3.54
N SER A 237 3.83 -39.29 4.23
CA SER A 237 3.99 -40.64 3.67
C SER A 237 2.68 -41.35 3.29
N ASN A 238 1.55 -40.89 3.84
CA ASN A 238 0.22 -41.44 3.57
C ASN A 238 -0.48 -40.71 2.41
N GLY A 239 0.13 -39.65 1.88
CA GLY A 239 -0.43 -38.80 0.83
C GLY A 239 -1.40 -37.73 1.36
N GLU A 240 -1.43 -37.47 2.68
CA GLU A 240 -2.20 -36.38 3.25
C GLU A 240 -1.49 -35.05 3.01
N GLU A 241 -2.23 -34.05 2.53
CA GLU A 241 -1.69 -32.71 2.27
C GLU A 241 -1.38 -31.97 3.58
N LEU A 242 -0.22 -31.31 3.59
CA LEU A 242 0.29 -30.54 4.72
C LEU A 242 0.51 -29.08 4.32
N PHE A 243 0.23 -28.19 5.26
CA PHE A 243 0.31 -26.75 5.09
C PHE A 243 1.41 -26.17 5.96
N VAL A 244 2.32 -25.41 5.36
CA VAL A 244 3.36 -24.70 6.12
C VAL A 244 2.75 -23.50 6.83
N ARG A 245 2.94 -23.41 8.15
CA ARG A 245 2.51 -22.23 8.91
C ARG A 245 3.30 -21.00 8.47
N ARG A 246 2.63 -20.03 7.84
CA ARG A 246 3.23 -18.77 7.38
C ARG A 246 3.79 -17.91 8.52
N MET A 247 4.83 -17.14 8.24
CA MET A 247 5.45 -16.20 9.17
C MET A 247 4.50 -15.02 9.47
N PRO A 248 4.12 -14.78 10.73
CA PRO A 248 3.40 -13.57 11.08
C PRO A 248 4.31 -12.33 10.98
N THR A 249 3.71 -11.16 10.70
CA THR A 249 4.44 -9.90 10.47
C THR A 249 5.46 -9.56 11.56
N PHE A 250 5.15 -9.84 12.84
CA PHE A 250 6.00 -9.45 13.97
C PHE A 250 7.35 -10.19 14.06
N PHE A 251 7.46 -11.39 13.48
CA PHE A 251 8.63 -12.25 13.69
C PHE A 251 9.73 -11.98 12.67
N GLU A 252 10.97 -11.75 13.12
CA GLU A 252 12.15 -11.75 12.23
C GLU A 252 12.55 -13.18 11.81
N THR A 253 12.41 -14.14 12.73
CA THR A 253 12.64 -15.56 12.49
C THR A 253 11.44 -16.37 12.98
N PHE A 254 11.05 -17.39 12.24
CA PHE A 254 9.88 -18.21 12.58
C PHE A 254 10.22 -19.71 12.37
N PRO A 255 9.74 -20.64 13.23
CA PRO A 255 9.99 -22.07 13.04
C PRO A 255 9.18 -22.64 11.88
N VAL A 256 9.73 -23.67 11.21
CA VAL A 256 9.02 -24.39 10.16
C VAL A 256 8.18 -25.48 10.80
N ILE A 257 6.86 -25.33 10.69
CA ILE A 257 5.85 -26.25 11.20
C ILE A 257 4.86 -26.51 10.06
N LEU A 258 4.57 -27.79 9.84
CA LEU A 258 3.59 -28.26 8.87
C LEU A 258 2.39 -28.83 9.64
N VAL A 259 1.20 -28.36 9.28
CA VAL A 259 -0.07 -28.79 9.87
C VAL A 259 -0.93 -29.46 8.81
N ASP A 260 -1.82 -30.36 9.20
CA ASP A 260 -2.88 -30.81 8.31
C ASP A 260 -4.00 -29.76 8.19
N LYS A 261 -5.02 -30.07 7.40
CA LYS A 261 -6.22 -29.22 7.21
C LYS A 261 -6.97 -28.88 8.50
N ASP A 262 -6.84 -29.71 9.54
CA ASP A 262 -7.50 -29.53 10.83
C ASP A 262 -6.62 -28.74 11.82
N GLY A 263 -5.43 -28.30 11.37
CA GLY A 263 -4.48 -27.52 12.17
C GLY A 263 -3.63 -28.37 13.11
N ILE A 264 -3.64 -29.70 12.98
CA ILE A 264 -2.83 -30.60 13.81
C ILE A 264 -1.42 -30.65 13.23
N VAL A 265 -0.41 -30.50 14.10
CA VAL A 265 0.99 -30.59 13.69
C VAL A 265 1.33 -32.00 13.21
N ARG A 266 1.82 -32.11 11.98
CA ARG A 266 2.22 -33.38 11.36
C ARG A 266 3.70 -33.47 11.07
N ALA A 267 4.36 -32.36 10.76
CA ALA A 267 5.81 -32.34 10.57
C ALA A 267 6.45 -31.02 11.04
N ASP A 268 7.74 -31.05 11.37
CA ASP A 268 8.54 -29.88 11.74
C ASP A 268 10.00 -29.98 11.29
N ILE A 269 10.71 -28.87 11.40
CA ILE A 269 12.18 -28.86 11.39
C ILE A 269 12.65 -28.69 12.84
N PRO A 270 13.05 -29.77 13.52
CA PRO A 270 13.32 -29.73 14.95
C PRO A 270 14.61 -28.96 15.24
N PHE A 271 14.61 -28.16 16.31
CA PHE A 271 15.82 -27.51 16.80
C PHE A 271 16.77 -28.51 17.46
N ARG A 272 16.27 -29.32 18.41
CA ARG A 272 17.00 -30.45 19.02
C ARG A 272 16.55 -31.75 18.38
N ARG A 273 17.50 -32.58 17.95
CA ARG A 273 17.22 -33.84 17.22
C ARG A 273 17.02 -35.07 18.13
N ALA A 274 17.45 -35.00 19.38
CA ALA A 274 17.52 -36.17 20.28
C ALA A 274 16.16 -36.86 20.52
N GLU A 275 15.08 -36.09 20.54
CA GLU A 275 13.71 -36.59 20.78
C GLU A 275 12.74 -36.13 19.68
N SER A 276 13.25 -35.88 18.47
CA SER A 276 12.38 -35.48 17.35
C SER A 276 11.45 -36.64 16.97
N LYS A 277 10.16 -36.30 16.81
CA LYS A 277 9.08 -37.23 16.42
C LYS A 277 8.41 -36.84 15.10
N TYR A 278 8.58 -35.58 14.69
CA TYR A 278 7.89 -34.97 13.56
C TYR A 278 8.86 -34.50 12.49
N SER A 279 10.12 -34.97 12.51
CA SER A 279 11.07 -34.56 11.47
C SER A 279 10.61 -34.98 10.08
N ILE A 280 10.91 -34.14 9.08
CA ILE A 280 10.68 -34.41 7.65
C ILE A 280 11.13 -35.83 7.25
N GLU A 281 12.27 -36.29 7.77
CA GLU A 281 12.80 -37.64 7.52
C GLU A 281 11.92 -38.76 8.10
N GLN A 282 11.43 -38.59 9.33
CA GLN A 282 10.62 -39.61 10.01
C GLN A 282 9.21 -39.71 9.44
N VAL A 283 8.63 -38.56 9.07
CA VAL A 283 7.28 -38.47 8.52
C VAL A 283 7.26 -38.78 7.01
N GLY A 284 8.43 -38.72 6.36
CA GLY A 284 8.55 -38.97 4.92
C GLY A 284 7.89 -37.90 4.06
N VAL A 285 8.00 -36.63 4.47
CA VAL A 285 7.34 -35.51 3.77
C VAL A 285 7.96 -35.31 2.39
N THR A 286 7.11 -35.15 1.39
CA THR A 286 7.48 -34.82 0.01
C THR A 286 6.90 -33.44 -0.36
N VAL A 287 7.47 -32.80 -1.38
CA VAL A 287 6.92 -31.57 -1.95
C VAL A 287 6.72 -31.75 -3.44
N LYS A 288 5.57 -31.29 -3.95
CA LYS A 288 5.24 -31.29 -5.37
C LYS A 288 4.83 -29.88 -5.79
N PHE A 289 5.32 -29.46 -6.94
CA PHE A 289 5.05 -28.14 -7.50
C PHE A 289 3.94 -28.19 -8.56
N TYR A 290 3.12 -27.15 -8.57
CA TYR A 290 2.07 -26.92 -9.55
C TYR A 290 2.16 -25.50 -10.11
N GLY A 291 2.11 -25.35 -11.43
CA GLY A 291 2.36 -24.08 -12.11
C GLY A 291 3.83 -23.62 -12.00
N GLY A 292 4.12 -22.45 -12.57
CA GLY A 292 5.46 -21.85 -12.56
C GLY A 292 6.54 -22.72 -13.19
N GLU A 293 7.81 -22.42 -12.85
CA GLU A 293 8.98 -23.07 -13.45
C GLU A 293 9.12 -24.56 -13.08
N LEU A 294 8.69 -24.96 -11.88
CA LEU A 294 8.84 -26.33 -11.38
C LEU A 294 7.57 -27.16 -11.54
N ASP A 295 6.65 -26.79 -12.43
CA ASP A 295 5.39 -27.51 -12.60
C ASP A 295 5.59 -29.02 -12.81
N GLY A 296 4.84 -29.83 -12.05
CA GLY A 296 4.88 -31.29 -12.10
C GLY A 296 6.13 -31.92 -11.46
N VAL A 297 7.10 -31.13 -10.98
CA VAL A 297 8.29 -31.64 -10.31
C VAL A 297 7.98 -31.99 -8.85
N SER A 298 8.43 -33.17 -8.42
CA SER A 298 8.35 -33.63 -7.04
C SER A 298 9.73 -33.88 -6.46
N PHE A 299 9.93 -33.49 -5.20
CA PHE A 299 11.15 -33.76 -4.43
C PHE A 299 10.84 -34.58 -3.18
N THR A 300 11.66 -35.61 -2.95
CA THR A 300 11.59 -36.50 -1.79
C THR A 300 12.84 -36.43 -0.91
N ASP A 301 13.93 -35.85 -1.41
CA ASP A 301 15.15 -35.60 -0.64
C ASP A 301 14.84 -34.65 0.54
N PRO A 302 15.06 -35.08 1.80
CA PRO A 302 14.73 -34.28 2.97
C PRO A 302 15.43 -32.92 3.01
N ALA A 303 16.64 -32.80 2.46
CA ALA A 303 17.35 -31.51 2.43
C ALA A 303 16.64 -30.49 1.54
N THR A 304 16.19 -30.92 0.37
CA THR A 304 15.44 -30.11 -0.61
C THR A 304 14.02 -29.80 -0.13
N VAL A 305 13.32 -30.78 0.45
CA VAL A 305 11.99 -30.56 1.05
C VAL A 305 12.08 -29.50 2.16
N LYS A 306 13.08 -29.59 3.05
CA LYS A 306 13.33 -28.57 4.10
C LYS A 306 13.65 -27.20 3.51
N LYS A 307 14.40 -27.13 2.41
CA LYS A 307 14.69 -25.88 1.71
C LYS A 307 13.40 -25.20 1.27
N TYR A 308 12.50 -25.92 0.60
CA TYR A 308 11.24 -25.34 0.13
C TYR A 308 10.25 -25.07 1.25
N ALA A 309 10.20 -25.90 2.30
CA ALA A 309 9.36 -25.62 3.47
C ALA A 309 9.75 -24.31 4.19
N ARG A 310 11.05 -23.99 4.30
CA ARG A 310 11.50 -22.68 4.81
C ARG A 310 11.08 -21.51 3.93
N ARG A 311 10.97 -21.72 2.62
CA ARG A 311 10.57 -20.68 1.67
C ARG A 311 9.05 -20.49 1.65
N ALA A 312 8.29 -21.58 1.68
CA ALA A 312 6.83 -21.57 1.76
C ALA A 312 6.31 -20.89 3.05
N GLN A 313 7.11 -20.86 4.11
CA GLN A 313 6.82 -20.06 5.31
C GLN A 313 6.67 -18.56 4.99
N LEU A 314 7.30 -18.08 3.92
CA LEU A 314 7.28 -16.69 3.46
C LEU A 314 6.15 -16.42 2.45
N GLY A 315 5.30 -17.40 2.14
CA GLY A 315 4.27 -17.32 1.10
C GLY A 315 4.70 -18.02 -0.19
N GLU A 316 4.24 -17.50 -1.32
CA GLU A 316 4.60 -18.01 -2.65
C GLU A 316 6.12 -17.90 -2.94
N ILE A 317 6.63 -18.84 -3.75
CA ILE A 317 8.07 -19.05 -3.91
C ILE A 317 8.56 -18.50 -5.26
N PHE A 318 9.50 -17.56 -5.22
CA PHE A 318 10.07 -16.90 -6.40
C PHE A 318 11.57 -17.12 -6.52
N GLU A 319 12.11 -17.28 -7.72
CA GLU A 319 13.55 -17.13 -7.92
C GLU A 319 13.97 -15.66 -7.82
N PHE A 320 15.14 -15.41 -7.23
CA PHE A 320 15.69 -14.06 -7.09
C PHE A 320 17.14 -14.00 -7.57
N ASP A 321 17.44 -13.04 -8.44
CA ASP A 321 18.82 -12.65 -8.74
C ASP A 321 19.33 -11.70 -7.64
N ARG A 322 20.27 -12.21 -6.85
CA ARG A 322 20.96 -11.47 -5.79
C ARG A 322 22.34 -10.97 -6.21
N SER A 323 22.83 -11.41 -7.37
CA SER A 323 24.18 -11.12 -7.83
C SER A 323 24.30 -9.71 -8.40
N THR A 324 23.30 -9.28 -9.19
CA THR A 324 23.29 -7.97 -9.87
C THR A 324 23.42 -6.80 -8.90
N LEU A 325 22.74 -6.86 -7.75
CA LEU A 325 22.73 -5.78 -6.74
C LEU A 325 23.52 -6.12 -5.48
N GLN A 326 24.18 -7.29 -5.44
CA GLN A 326 24.83 -7.81 -4.23
C GLN A 326 23.87 -7.86 -3.02
N SER A 327 22.64 -8.32 -3.26
CA SER A 327 21.54 -8.24 -2.30
C SER A 327 21.83 -9.07 -1.05
N ASP A 328 21.66 -8.47 0.12
CA ASP A 328 22.13 -8.99 1.41
C ASP A 328 21.25 -10.09 2.02
N GLY A 329 20.04 -10.30 1.48
CA GLY A 329 19.09 -11.29 1.94
C GLY A 329 18.24 -10.84 3.12
N VAL A 330 18.20 -9.53 3.40
CA VAL A 330 17.45 -8.96 4.52
C VAL A 330 16.35 -8.02 3.99
N PHE A 331 15.12 -8.24 4.43
CA PHE A 331 13.96 -7.47 3.98
C PHE A 331 14.08 -5.97 4.26
N ARG A 332 13.54 -5.18 3.34
CA ARG A 332 13.41 -3.72 3.38
C ARG A 332 11.94 -3.33 3.23
N SER A 333 11.60 -2.11 3.62
CA SER A 333 10.24 -1.60 3.45
C SER A 333 10.02 -1.02 2.05
N SER A 334 8.77 -0.95 1.62
CA SER A 334 8.37 -0.35 0.35
C SER A 334 8.20 1.18 0.48
N PRO A 335 7.97 1.91 -0.62
CA PRO A 335 7.62 3.33 -0.57
C PRO A 335 6.41 3.62 0.34
N ARG A 336 5.44 2.68 0.44
CA ARG A 336 4.32 2.78 1.38
C ARG A 336 4.80 2.91 2.83
N GLY A 337 5.71 2.05 3.26
CA GLY A 337 6.19 2.07 4.64
C GLY A 337 7.07 3.27 4.96
N TRP A 338 7.91 3.70 4.02
CA TRP A 338 8.71 4.93 4.17
C TRP A 338 7.81 6.17 4.24
N PHE A 339 6.88 6.35 3.30
CA PHE A 339 5.96 7.49 3.30
C PHE A 339 5.11 7.58 4.57
N THR A 340 4.67 6.44 5.12
CA THR A 340 3.90 6.43 6.38
C THR A 340 4.74 6.82 7.59
N SER A 341 6.06 6.62 7.54
CA SER A 341 6.96 6.83 8.69
C SER A 341 7.54 8.25 8.76
N ASP A 342 7.63 8.94 7.62
CA ASP A 342 8.15 10.31 7.48
C ASP A 342 7.09 11.40 7.77
#